data_AF-A0A4P7JJN6-F1
#
_entry.id   AF-A0A4P7JJN6-F1
#
_cell.length_a   1.000
_cell.length_b   1.000
_cell.length_c   1.000
_cell.angle_alpha   90.00
_cell.angle_beta   90.00
_cell.angle_gamma   90.00
#
_symmetry.space_group_name_H-M   'P 1'
#
loop_
_entity.id
_entity.type
_entity.pdbx_description
1 polymer ?
#
loop_
_entity_poly.entity_id
_entity_poly.type
_entity_poly.pdbx_seq_one_letter_code
_entity_poly.pdbx_strand_id
1 'polypeptide(L)' 'MSNEINIVEKPYPPADGECCESGACNPCVWDRYYAELQQWRVQQAELKAQQQADS' A
#
# COMPACT_ATOMS: atom_id res chain seq x y z
N MET A 1 -4.26 21.46 17.25
CA MET A 1 -5.14 20.89 16.21
C MET A 1 -4.54 19.56 15.82
N SER A 2 -5.34 18.51 15.81
CA SER A 2 -4.93 17.12 15.69
C SER A 2 -3.98 16.92 14.50
N ASN A 3 -2.75 16.51 14.76
CA ASN A 3 -1.86 16.01 13.72
C ASN A 3 -2.45 14.68 13.24
N GLU A 4 -3.33 14.73 12.25
CA GLU A 4 -3.70 13.56 11.45
C GLU A 4 -2.46 13.18 10.63
N ILE A 5 -1.58 12.38 11.23
CA ILE A 5 -0.61 11.61 10.49
C ILE A 5 -1.46 10.70 9.59
N ASN A 6 -1.54 11.02 8.30
CA ASN A 6 -2.27 10.23 7.33
C ASN A 6 -1.51 8.91 7.14
N ILE A 7 -1.74 7.97 8.05
CA ILE A 7 -1.15 6.64 7.99
C ILE A 7 -1.86 5.92 6.85
N VAL A 8 -1.11 5.61 5.80
CA VAL A 8 -1.59 4.73 4.73
C VAL A 8 -1.82 3.38 5.39
N GLU A 9 -3.04 2.85 5.28
CA GLU A 9 -3.35 1.51 5.76
C GLU A 9 -2.80 0.47 4.77
N LYS A 10 -2.44 -0.71 5.29
CA LYS A 10 -1.91 -1.77 4.44
C LYS A 10 -2.99 -2.25 3.47
N PRO A 11 -2.76 -2.20 2.15
CA PRO A 11 -3.76 -2.67 1.20
C PRO A 11 -3.98 -4.18 1.34
N TYR A 12 -5.22 -4.61 1.11
CA TYR A 12 -5.59 -6.02 1.09
C TYR A 12 -5.30 -6.61 -0.29
N PRO A 13 -4.71 -7.82 -0.36
CA PRO A 13 -4.49 -8.48 -1.64
C PRO A 13 -5.84 -8.78 -2.31
N PRO A 14 -5.94 -8.61 -3.64
CA PRO A 14 -7.11 -9.06 -4.38
C PRO A 14 -7.27 -10.57 -4.26
N ALA A 15 -8.52 -11.05 -4.35
CA ALA A 15 -8.77 -12.49 -4.39
C ALA A 15 -8.21 -13.09 -5.70
N ASP A 16 -7.82 -14.37 -5.68
CA ASP A 16 -7.19 -15.03 -6.82
C ASP A 16 -8.02 -14.97 -8.12
N GLY A 17 -9.35 -14.84 -8.03
CA GLY A 17 -10.26 -14.71 -9.18
C GLY A 17 -10.62 -13.27 -9.60
N GLU A 18 -10.15 -12.25 -8.89
CA GLU A 18 -10.38 -10.83 -9.25
C GLU A 18 -9.46 -10.36 -10.38
N CYS A 19 -8.33 -11.06 -10.58
CA CYS A 19 -7.50 -10.87 -11.74
C CYS A 19 -8.16 -11.58 -12.91
N CYS A 20 -8.55 -10.83 -13.93
CA CYS A 20 -9.05 -11.42 -15.17
C CYS A 20 -7.93 -12.28 -15.78
N GLU A 21 -7.96 -13.59 -15.53
CA GLU A 21 -6.96 -14.57 -15.97
C GLU A 21 -6.78 -14.59 -17.51
N SER A 22 -7.72 -13.97 -18.23
CA SER A 22 -7.72 -13.82 -19.69
C SER A 22 -6.95 -12.60 -20.21
N GLY A 23 -6.34 -11.77 -19.34
CA GLY A 23 -5.56 -10.60 -19.78
C GLY A 23 -6.38 -9.50 -20.47
N ALA A 24 -7.71 -9.57 -20.42
CA ALA A 24 -8.62 -8.63 -21.07
C ALA A 24 -8.91 -7.38 -20.23
N CYS A 25 -8.77 -7.48 -18.90
CA CYS A 25 -8.91 -6.35 -18.00
C CYS A 25 -7.55 -5.67 -17.81
N ASN A 26 -7.35 -4.57 -18.52
CA ASN A 26 -6.29 -3.60 -18.25
C ASN A 26 -6.94 -2.35 -17.62
N PRO A 27 -6.51 -1.90 -16.44
CA PRO A 27 -5.33 -2.33 -15.67
C PRO A 27 -5.55 -3.58 -14.80
N CYS A 28 -4.49 -4.35 -14.58
CA CYS A 28 -4.52 -5.51 -13.69
C CYS A 28 -4.78 -5.05 -12.23
N VAL A 29 -5.66 -5.75 -11.52
CA VAL A 29 -5.95 -5.46 -10.11
C VAL A 29 -4.68 -5.53 -9.25
N TRP A 30 -3.73 -6.40 -9.63
CA TRP A 30 -2.43 -6.51 -8.99
C TRP A 30 -1.56 -5.27 -9.17
N ASP A 31 -1.61 -4.59 -10.31
CA ASP A 31 -0.81 -3.38 -10.55
C ASP A 31 -1.21 -2.28 -9.55
N ARG A 32 -2.53 -2.09 -9.35
CA ARG A 32 -3.06 -1.15 -8.35
C ARG A 32 -2.64 -1.56 -6.94
N TYR A 33 -2.81 -2.84 -6.60
CA TYR A 33 -2.40 -3.37 -5.30
C TYR A 33 -0.92 -3.13 -5.01
N TYR A 34 -0.03 -3.41 -5.96
CA TYR A 34 1.41 -3.21 -5.78
C TYR A 34 1.79 -1.74 -5.67
N ALA A 35 1.10 -0.85 -6.40
CA ALA A 35 1.31 0.59 -6.28
C ALA A 35 0.94 1.10 -4.87
N GLU A 36 -0.22 0.70 -4.35
CA GLU A 36 -0.67 1.04 -2.99
C GLU A 36 0.24 0.41 -1.93
N LEU A 37 0.68 -0.84 -2.14
CA LEU A 37 1.55 -1.54 -1.21
C LEU A 37 2.95 -0.89 -1.14
N GLN A 38 3.45 -0.39 -2.26
CA GLN A 38 4.72 0.32 -2.30
C GLN A 38 4.65 1.61 -1.47
N GLN A 39 3.57 2.39 -1.60
CA GLN A 39 3.36 3.60 -0.81
C GLN A 39 3.31 3.28 0.69
N TRP A 40 2.58 2.24 1.07
CA TRP A 40 2.53 1.76 2.45
C TRP A 40 3.93 1.40 2.99
N ARG A 41 4.73 0.66 2.22
CA ARG A 41 6.08 0.25 2.62
C ARG A 41 7.01 1.44 2.86
N VAL A 42 6.97 2.44 1.97
CA VAL A 42 7.77 3.66 2.11
C VAL A 42 7.39 4.38 3.40
N GLN A 43 6.09 4.61 3.62
CA GLN A 43 5.63 5.29 4.82
C GLN A 43 5.99 4.52 6.10
N GLN A 44 5.85 3.19 6.12
CA GLN A 44 6.24 2.38 7.27
C GLN A 44 7.75 2.47 7.55
N ALA A 45 8.59 2.56 6.52
CA ALA A 45 10.02 2.76 6.69
C ALA A 45 10.32 4.13 7.29
N GLU A 46 9.67 5.18 6.80
CA GLU A 46 9.81 6.55 7.33
C GLU A 46 9.33 6.65 8.78
N LEU A 47 8.20 6.05 9.12
CA LEU A 47 7.68 6.01 10.49
C LEU A 47 8.62 5.28 11.44
N LYS A 48 9.18 4.13 11.02
CA LYS A 48 10.18 3.41 11.82
C LYS A 48 11.45 4.23 12.02
N ALA A 49 11.92 4.90 10.98
CA ALA A 49 13.10 5.77 11.06
C ALA A 49 12.86 6.96 12.00
N GLN A 50 11.68 7.58 11.93
CA GLN A 50 11.27 8.67 12.84
C GLN A 50 11.16 8.17 14.28
N GLN A 51 10.51 7.02 14.51
CA GLN A 51 10.41 6.42 15.85
C GLN A 51 11.77 6.09 16.46
N GLN A 52 12.75 5.67 15.66
CA GLN A 52 14.12 5.42 16.13
C GLN A 52 14.92 6.70 16.39
N ALA A 53 14.61 7.80 15.68
CA ALA A 53 15.28 9.09 15.85
C ALA A 53 14.74 9.92 17.04
N ASP A 54 13.53 9.62 17.52
CA ASP A 54 12.87 10.28 18.66
C ASP A 54 13.10 9.52 20.00
N SER A 55 14.04 8.56 20.05
CA SER A 55 14.45 7.83 21.27
C SER A 55 15.84 8.22 21.77
#